data_AF-A0A336MER3-F1
#
_entry.id   AF-A0A336MER3-F1
#
_cell.length_a   1.000
_cell.length_b   1.000
_cell.length_c   1.000
_cell.angle_alpha   90.00
_cell.angle_beta   90.00
_cell.angle_gamma   90.00
#
_symmetry.space_group_name_H-M   'P 1'
#
loop_
_entity.id
_entity.type
_entity.pdbx_description
1 polymer ?
#
loop_
_entity_poly.entity_id
_entity_poly.type
_entity_poly.pdbx_seq_one_letter_code
_entity_poly.pdbx_strand_id
1 'polypeptide(L)'
;MKEKYPRSIAFIISNEFCERFNYYGMRTILVLYLTQKLHYSDDDATVLYHVFTMFVYFFPLMGAILADSWLGKFKTITYLSIVYAVGSAVIAVGAIPTLGLPASVMTVIGLLLIAVGTGGIKPCVSAFGGDQFKLPQQARQLETFFSLFYFAINAGSLISTSLTPVLREDVHCFGNNDCYSLAFGVPGALMIVSIVIFICGRVLYTVKKPEGNMIVVVSKCIGNFDLKSMALFEEKHLNVTSDSVSYQIDFIAEDTNNCPALKATEIEIKQKKAMSYFLYGNYSDLAVHSYEDNPDKGSKGYPVVRVLINTKANHDIKFSEINGDHLQYTFNRSSMILTELPPDQYAIRYDDVEIKVVDLKLGGVYTFVVTEDNLNKVNIQEHVIAAPNSIHMLWLLPQYIVITAGEVMFSVTGLEFSFTQAPQSMKSVLQAAWLLTVAFGNLIVVIIAEAKAFKSQAAEFFLFAGLMAVDMGIFIILAIKYKYVEPKSHDEPEIDQIDMPQTENTNGFKTIDINGKKEGVDNTGFNGDS
;
A
#
# COMPACT_ATOMS: atom_id res chain seq x y z
N MET A 1 -46.86 11.31 11.71
CA MET A 1 -46.47 9.89 11.84
C MET A 1 -44.97 9.79 11.60
N LYS A 2 -44.19 9.16 12.49
CA LYS A 2 -42.74 9.00 12.32
C LYS A 2 -42.51 7.94 11.23
N GLU A 3 -41.95 8.33 10.09
CA GLU A 3 -41.64 7.41 8.98
C GLU A 3 -40.69 6.29 9.47
N LYS A 4 -41.00 5.05 9.11
CA LYS A 4 -40.24 3.87 9.57
C LYS A 4 -38.93 3.75 8.77
N TYR A 5 -37.89 3.22 9.42
CA TYR A 5 -36.61 2.96 8.76
C TYR A 5 -36.82 2.02 7.55
N PRO A 6 -36.32 2.36 6.34
CA PRO A 6 -36.59 1.57 5.15
C PRO A 6 -35.95 0.17 5.25
N ARG A 7 -36.75 -0.88 5.04
CA ARG A 7 -36.28 -2.28 5.05
C ARG A 7 -35.32 -2.59 3.89
N SER A 8 -35.40 -1.81 2.81
CA SER A 8 -34.49 -1.89 1.66
C SER A 8 -33.02 -1.73 2.04
N ILE A 9 -32.73 -0.97 3.10
CA ILE A 9 -31.36 -0.66 3.52
C ILE A 9 -30.56 -1.91 3.89
N ALA A 10 -31.19 -2.93 4.49
CA ALA A 10 -30.50 -4.16 4.86
C ALA A 10 -29.83 -4.83 3.64
N PHE A 11 -30.52 -4.88 2.50
CA PHE A 11 -29.99 -5.44 1.26
C PHE A 11 -28.82 -4.64 0.69
N ILE A 12 -28.85 -3.31 0.82
CA ILE A 12 -27.79 -2.41 0.35
C ILE A 12 -26.53 -2.56 1.22
N ILE A 13 -26.70 -2.59 2.54
CA ILE A 13 -25.59 -2.74 3.49
C ILE A 13 -24.95 -4.13 3.40
N SER A 14 -25.75 -5.19 3.26
CA SER A 14 -25.22 -6.52 2.98
C SER A 14 -24.41 -6.55 1.69
N ASN A 15 -24.86 -5.82 0.66
CA ASN A 15 -24.11 -5.76 -0.59
C ASN A 15 -22.76 -5.03 -0.46
N GLU A 16 -22.76 -3.92 0.27
CA GLU A 16 -21.51 -3.20 0.57
C GLU A 16 -20.55 -4.07 1.39
N PHE A 17 -21.04 -4.76 2.42
CA PHE A 17 -20.22 -5.65 3.23
C PHE A 17 -19.53 -6.73 2.37
N CYS A 18 -20.29 -7.41 1.50
CA CYS A 18 -19.74 -8.48 0.67
C CYS A 18 -18.76 -7.97 -0.39
N GLU A 19 -19.01 -6.80 -1.00
CA GLU A 19 -18.07 -6.20 -1.94
C GLU A 19 -16.76 -5.83 -1.24
N ARG A 20 -16.82 -5.25 -0.03
CA ARG A 20 -15.64 -4.91 0.78
C ARG A 20 -14.89 -6.14 1.23
N PHE A 21 -15.62 -7.17 1.66
CA PHE A 21 -15.04 -8.45 2.02
C PHE A 21 -14.26 -9.06 0.85
N ASN A 22 -14.82 -9.05 -0.36
CA ASN A 22 -14.13 -9.57 -1.53
C ASN A 22 -12.90 -8.72 -1.90
N TYR A 23 -13.08 -7.41 -1.98
CA TYR A 23 -12.01 -6.50 -2.38
C TYR A 23 -10.79 -6.60 -1.45
N TYR A 24 -11.00 -6.49 -0.13
CA TYR A 24 -9.89 -6.50 0.83
C TYR A 24 -9.33 -7.92 1.04
N GLY A 25 -10.18 -8.95 1.05
CA GLY A 25 -9.73 -10.34 1.15
C GLY A 25 -8.81 -10.73 0.00
N MET A 26 -9.25 -10.50 -1.25
CA MET A 26 -8.44 -10.74 -2.45
C MET A 26 -7.14 -9.95 -2.40
N ARG A 27 -7.21 -8.64 -2.11
CA ARG A 27 -6.07 -7.73 -2.10
C ARG A 27 -4.99 -8.12 -1.07
N THR A 28 -5.39 -8.68 0.07
CA THR A 28 -4.48 -9.10 1.15
C THR A 28 -3.53 -10.22 0.72
N ILE A 29 -4.01 -11.18 -0.08
CA ILE A 29 -3.22 -12.33 -0.52
C ILE A 29 -2.69 -12.18 -1.96
N LEU A 30 -3.07 -11.11 -2.67
CA LEU A 30 -2.76 -10.92 -4.08
C LEU A 30 -1.25 -10.88 -4.36
N VAL A 31 -0.49 -10.08 -3.61
CA VAL A 31 0.97 -9.96 -3.82
C VAL A 31 1.66 -11.30 -3.57
N LEU A 32 1.25 -12.02 -2.53
CA LEU A 32 1.79 -13.35 -2.22
C LEU A 32 1.47 -14.36 -3.34
N TYR A 33 0.28 -14.28 -3.93
CA TYR A 33 -0.07 -15.11 -5.07
C TYR A 33 0.80 -14.79 -6.31
N LEU A 34 1.00 -13.51 -6.60
CA LEU A 34 1.82 -13.05 -7.73
C LEU A 34 3.27 -13.54 -7.60
N THR A 35 3.88 -13.39 -6.43
CA THR A 35 5.29 -13.74 -6.22
C THR A 35 5.51 -15.24 -6.00
N GLN A 36 4.68 -15.89 -5.18
CA GLN A 36 4.90 -17.29 -4.77
C GLN A 36 4.33 -18.32 -5.75
N LYS A 37 3.24 -18.01 -6.47
CA LYS A 37 2.61 -18.94 -7.43
C LYS A 37 2.81 -18.57 -8.88
N LEU A 38 2.75 -17.28 -9.21
CA LEU A 38 2.93 -16.82 -10.58
C LEU A 38 4.38 -16.44 -10.90
N HIS A 39 5.27 -16.52 -9.91
CA HIS A 39 6.71 -16.25 -10.04
C HIS A 39 7.03 -14.85 -10.63
N TYR A 40 6.19 -13.87 -10.34
CA TYR A 40 6.50 -12.47 -10.60
C TYR A 40 7.64 -12.04 -9.69
N SER A 41 8.49 -11.13 -10.16
CA SER A 41 9.43 -10.45 -9.28
C SER A 41 8.68 -9.59 -8.26
N ASP A 42 9.30 -9.30 -7.12
CA ASP A 42 8.69 -8.45 -6.09
C ASP A 42 8.36 -7.04 -6.64
N ASP A 43 9.22 -6.54 -7.54
CA ASP A 43 9.01 -5.29 -8.30
C ASP A 43 7.74 -5.39 -9.16
N ASP A 44 7.65 -6.40 -10.03
CA ASP A 44 6.52 -6.55 -10.96
C ASP A 44 5.19 -6.77 -10.21
N ALA A 45 5.22 -7.52 -9.11
CA ALA A 45 4.05 -7.76 -8.28
C ALA A 45 3.56 -6.47 -7.61
N THR A 46 4.50 -5.65 -7.11
CA THR A 46 4.22 -4.34 -6.51
C THR A 46 3.64 -3.38 -7.54
N VAL A 47 4.23 -3.32 -8.73
CA VAL A 47 3.74 -2.49 -9.84
C VAL A 47 2.33 -2.90 -10.24
N LEU A 48 2.08 -4.19 -10.48
CA LEU A 48 0.76 -4.68 -10.85
C LEU A 48 -0.30 -4.39 -9.76
N TYR A 49 0.06 -4.55 -8.49
CA TYR A 49 -0.81 -4.22 -7.36
C TYR A 49 -1.21 -2.74 -7.33
N HIS A 50 -0.24 -1.83 -7.52
CA HIS A 50 -0.51 -0.39 -7.52
C HIS A 50 -1.24 0.07 -8.80
N VAL A 51 -0.94 -0.51 -9.96
CA VAL A 51 -1.69 -0.28 -11.21
C VAL A 51 -3.16 -0.71 -11.05
N PHE A 52 -3.39 -1.92 -10.51
CA PHE A 52 -4.75 -2.38 -10.18
C PHE A 52 -5.46 -1.41 -9.23
N THR A 53 -4.77 -1.00 -8.16
CA THR A 53 -5.33 -0.03 -7.18
C THR A 53 -5.65 1.30 -7.85
N MET A 54 -4.78 1.81 -8.72
CA MET A 54 -5.03 3.03 -9.50
C MET A 54 -6.31 2.91 -10.33
N PHE A 55 -6.51 1.81 -11.06
CA PHE A 55 -7.73 1.59 -11.84
C PHE A 55 -8.99 1.50 -10.98
N VAL A 56 -8.92 0.84 -9.82
CA VAL A 56 -10.03 0.75 -8.84
C VAL A 56 -10.52 2.12 -8.37
N TYR A 57 -9.62 3.11 -8.25
CA TYR A 57 -9.96 4.47 -7.84
C TYR A 57 -10.21 5.42 -9.02
N PHE A 58 -9.80 5.05 -10.23
CA PHE A 58 -10.08 5.79 -11.47
C PHE A 58 -11.49 5.50 -12.03
N PHE A 59 -11.87 4.22 -12.15
CA PHE A 59 -13.17 3.82 -12.71
C PHE A 59 -14.42 4.30 -11.97
N PRO A 60 -14.41 4.67 -10.66
CA PRO A 60 -15.53 5.31 -10.01
C PRO A 60 -16.07 6.56 -10.69
N LEU A 61 -15.19 7.39 -11.26
CA LEU A 61 -15.65 8.55 -12.02
C LEU A 61 -16.50 8.11 -13.22
N MET A 62 -16.01 7.15 -14.00
CA MET A 62 -16.73 6.60 -15.15
C MET A 62 -18.03 5.88 -14.75
N GLY A 63 -17.99 5.13 -13.65
CA GLY A 63 -19.14 4.41 -13.13
C GLY A 63 -20.26 5.33 -12.64
N ALA A 64 -19.93 6.43 -11.96
CA ALA A 64 -20.88 7.45 -11.56
C ALA A 64 -21.52 8.13 -12.79
N ILE A 65 -20.72 8.51 -13.79
CA ILE A 65 -21.20 9.09 -15.04
C ILE A 65 -22.19 8.15 -15.73
N LEU A 66 -21.85 6.88 -15.83
CA LEU A 66 -22.69 5.85 -16.45
C LEU A 66 -24.03 5.69 -15.71
N ALA A 67 -24.01 5.72 -14.38
CA ALA A 67 -25.20 5.63 -13.55
C ALA A 67 -26.11 6.85 -13.68
N ASP A 68 -25.55 8.05 -13.60
CA ASP A 68 -26.33 9.27 -13.55
C ASP A 68 -26.83 9.71 -14.93
N SER A 69 -26.10 9.37 -16.00
CA SER A 69 -26.44 9.81 -17.35
C SER A 69 -27.30 8.80 -18.13
N TRP A 70 -27.03 7.49 -18.01
CA TRP A 70 -27.56 6.49 -18.94
C TRP A 70 -28.32 5.34 -18.27
N LEU A 71 -27.69 4.63 -17.33
CA LEU A 71 -28.22 3.36 -16.83
C LEU A 71 -29.14 3.51 -15.60
N GLY A 72 -28.93 4.53 -14.78
CA GLY A 72 -29.50 4.63 -13.44
C GLY A 72 -28.69 3.81 -12.42
N LYS A 73 -28.70 4.24 -11.16
CA LYS A 73 -27.89 3.68 -10.06
C LYS A 73 -28.14 2.18 -9.86
N PHE A 74 -29.41 1.75 -9.76
CA PHE A 74 -29.76 0.34 -9.53
C PHE A 74 -29.23 -0.61 -10.61
N LYS A 75 -29.38 -0.24 -11.90
CA LYS A 75 -28.90 -1.06 -13.02
C LYS A 75 -27.37 -1.07 -13.07
N THR A 76 -26.74 0.07 -12.82
CA THR A 76 -25.28 0.20 -12.81
C THR A 76 -24.66 -0.67 -11.73
N ILE A 77 -25.17 -0.61 -10.50
CA ILE A 77 -24.74 -1.49 -9.40
C ILE A 77 -24.92 -2.95 -9.81
N THR A 78 -26.09 -3.32 -10.33
CA THR A 78 -26.36 -4.73 -10.69
C THR A 78 -25.42 -5.24 -11.78
N TYR A 79 -25.29 -4.53 -12.91
CA TYR A 79 -24.46 -4.97 -14.03
C TYR A 79 -22.97 -5.00 -13.68
N LEU A 80 -22.47 -3.97 -12.97
CA LEU A 80 -21.06 -3.91 -12.60
C LEU A 80 -20.71 -4.86 -11.45
N SER A 81 -21.65 -5.20 -10.57
CA SER A 81 -21.48 -6.31 -9.62
C SER A 81 -21.35 -7.66 -10.33
N ILE A 82 -22.08 -7.90 -11.44
CA ILE A 82 -21.90 -9.10 -12.26
C ILE A 82 -20.49 -9.12 -12.87
N VAL A 83 -20.03 -8.00 -13.45
CA VAL A 83 -18.66 -7.89 -13.98
C VAL A 83 -17.62 -8.16 -12.89
N TYR A 84 -17.81 -7.62 -11.69
CA TYR A 84 -16.97 -7.88 -10.53
C TYR A 84 -16.93 -9.38 -10.21
N ALA A 85 -18.10 -10.03 -10.10
CA ALA A 85 -18.21 -11.44 -9.75
C ALA A 85 -17.56 -12.34 -10.80
N VAL A 86 -17.70 -12.00 -12.10
CA VAL A 86 -16.98 -12.68 -13.18
C VAL A 86 -15.47 -12.52 -13.01
N GLY A 87 -14.98 -11.31 -12.74
CA GLY A 87 -13.56 -11.08 -12.47
C GLY A 87 -13.05 -11.92 -11.29
N SER A 88 -13.81 -12.00 -10.20
CA SER A 88 -13.49 -12.84 -9.03
C SER A 88 -13.45 -14.33 -9.39
N ALA A 89 -14.41 -14.81 -10.18
CA ALA A 89 -14.46 -16.19 -10.64
C ALA A 89 -13.29 -16.52 -11.57
N VAL A 90 -12.89 -15.60 -12.45
CA VAL A 90 -11.74 -15.77 -13.34
C VAL A 90 -10.45 -15.94 -12.55
N ILE A 91 -10.21 -15.13 -11.50
CA ILE A 91 -9.02 -15.29 -10.64
C ILE A 91 -9.09 -16.63 -9.89
N ALA A 92 -10.25 -16.96 -9.30
CA ALA A 92 -10.41 -18.19 -8.51
C ALA A 92 -10.20 -19.46 -9.36
N VAL A 93 -10.74 -19.50 -10.58
CA VAL A 93 -10.55 -20.61 -11.53
C VAL A 93 -9.12 -20.64 -12.06
N GLY A 94 -8.54 -19.48 -12.37
CA GLY A 94 -7.14 -19.37 -12.81
C GLY A 94 -6.15 -19.86 -11.77
N ALA A 95 -6.49 -19.79 -10.48
CA ALA A 95 -5.69 -20.30 -9.37
C ALA A 95 -5.81 -21.83 -9.16
N ILE A 96 -6.57 -22.57 -9.99
CA ILE A 96 -6.67 -24.04 -9.91
C ILE A 96 -5.53 -24.65 -10.76
N PRO A 97 -4.52 -25.28 -10.14
CA PRO A 97 -3.34 -25.76 -10.86
C PRO A 97 -3.63 -26.93 -11.80
N THR A 98 -4.63 -27.76 -11.51
CA THR A 98 -4.97 -28.95 -12.30
C THR A 98 -5.57 -28.64 -13.67
N LEU A 99 -6.01 -27.40 -13.92
CA LEU A 99 -6.64 -27.02 -15.18
C LEU A 99 -5.62 -26.61 -16.27
N GLY A 100 -4.35 -26.39 -15.91
CA GLY A 100 -3.30 -26.01 -16.87
C GLY A 100 -3.56 -24.70 -17.62
N LEU A 101 -4.38 -23.82 -17.06
CA LEU A 101 -4.76 -22.54 -17.66
C LEU A 101 -3.65 -21.48 -17.47
N PRO A 102 -3.56 -20.47 -18.35
CA PRO A 102 -2.59 -19.37 -18.21
C PRO A 102 -2.98 -18.45 -17.05
N ALA A 103 -2.62 -18.86 -15.83
CA ALA A 103 -3.02 -18.22 -14.59
C ALA A 103 -2.60 -16.75 -14.48
N SER A 104 -1.45 -16.36 -15.05
CA SER A 104 -0.98 -14.97 -15.09
C SER A 104 -1.93 -14.06 -15.89
N VAL A 105 -2.27 -14.47 -17.11
CA VAL A 105 -3.20 -13.74 -18.00
C VAL A 105 -4.59 -13.66 -17.39
N MET A 106 -5.09 -14.78 -16.85
CA MET A 106 -6.39 -14.80 -16.16
C MET A 106 -6.40 -13.87 -14.96
N THR A 107 -5.30 -13.79 -14.20
CA THR A 107 -5.19 -12.89 -13.04
C THR A 107 -5.29 -11.44 -13.48
N VAL A 108 -4.55 -11.02 -14.52
CA VAL A 108 -4.61 -9.64 -15.04
C VAL A 108 -6.01 -9.29 -15.56
N ILE A 109 -6.63 -10.19 -16.34
CA ILE A 109 -8.00 -10.00 -16.83
C ILE A 109 -8.99 -9.90 -15.65
N GLY A 110 -8.86 -10.78 -14.67
CA GLY A 110 -9.69 -10.80 -13.48
C GLY A 110 -9.58 -9.53 -12.66
N LEU A 111 -8.36 -9.03 -12.44
CA LEU A 111 -8.10 -7.77 -11.73
C LEU A 111 -8.69 -6.57 -12.48
N LEU A 112 -8.57 -6.53 -13.81
CA LEU A 112 -9.18 -5.47 -14.62
C LEU A 112 -10.71 -5.49 -14.51
N LEU A 113 -11.33 -6.67 -14.60
CA LEU A 113 -12.79 -6.83 -14.44
C LEU A 113 -13.25 -6.42 -13.05
N ILE A 114 -12.51 -6.79 -12.00
CA ILE A 114 -12.79 -6.35 -10.62
C ILE A 114 -12.66 -4.83 -10.51
N ALA A 115 -11.62 -4.22 -11.10
CA ALA A 115 -11.41 -2.78 -11.07
C ALA A 115 -12.55 -2.00 -11.74
N VAL A 116 -13.01 -2.47 -12.90
CA VAL A 116 -14.17 -1.89 -13.59
C VAL A 116 -15.45 -2.10 -12.78
N GLY A 117 -15.64 -3.30 -12.22
CA GLY A 117 -16.79 -3.66 -11.40
C GLY A 117 -16.91 -2.79 -10.16
N THR A 118 -15.86 -2.76 -9.32
CA THR A 118 -15.84 -1.93 -8.11
C THR A 118 -15.99 -0.46 -8.45
N GLY A 119 -15.39 -0.03 -9.58
CA GLY A 119 -15.51 1.30 -10.14
C GLY A 119 -16.92 1.84 -10.06
N GLY A 120 -17.90 1.22 -10.73
CA GLY A 120 -19.27 1.74 -10.66
C GLY A 120 -20.12 1.25 -9.49
N ILE A 121 -19.67 0.30 -8.68
CA ILE A 121 -20.37 -0.06 -7.43
C ILE A 121 -20.14 1.01 -6.36
N LYS A 122 -18.88 1.37 -6.07
CA LYS A 122 -18.52 2.26 -4.95
C LYS A 122 -19.28 3.60 -4.89
N PRO A 123 -19.35 4.41 -5.97
CA PRO A 123 -20.01 5.71 -5.91
C PRO A 123 -21.55 5.56 -5.95
N CYS A 124 -22.06 4.49 -6.55
CA CYS A 124 -23.49 4.33 -6.77
C CYS A 124 -24.22 3.73 -5.57
N VAL A 125 -23.61 2.80 -4.82
CA VAL A 125 -24.26 2.10 -3.70
C VAL A 125 -24.59 3.06 -2.56
N SER A 126 -23.66 3.93 -2.17
CA SER A 126 -23.88 4.91 -1.11
C SER A 126 -24.97 5.93 -1.49
N ALA A 127 -24.92 6.44 -2.73
CA ALA A 127 -25.93 7.34 -3.27
C ALA A 127 -27.31 6.66 -3.38
N PHE A 128 -27.36 5.40 -3.80
CA PHE A 128 -28.58 4.62 -3.90
C PHE A 128 -29.19 4.30 -2.53
N GLY A 129 -28.36 4.04 -1.52
CA GLY A 129 -28.78 3.89 -0.13
C GLY A 129 -29.39 5.17 0.44
N GLY A 130 -28.77 6.33 0.15
CA GLY A 130 -29.32 7.63 0.52
C GLY A 130 -30.68 7.92 -0.13
N ASP A 131 -30.87 7.50 -1.38
CA ASP A 131 -32.14 7.67 -2.12
C ASP A 131 -33.33 6.91 -1.51
N GLN A 132 -33.11 6.01 -0.54
CA GLN A 132 -34.18 5.27 0.12
C GLN A 132 -34.89 6.07 1.22
N PHE A 133 -34.34 7.22 1.61
CA PHE A 133 -34.90 8.07 2.66
C PHE A 133 -35.62 9.28 2.08
N LYS A 134 -36.73 9.67 2.70
CA LYS A 134 -37.49 10.89 2.37
C LYS A 134 -37.02 12.06 3.25
N LEU A 135 -36.44 13.07 2.62
CA LEU A 135 -36.01 14.30 3.29
C LEU A 135 -37.13 15.36 3.24
N PRO A 136 -37.27 16.19 4.29
CA PRO A 136 -36.44 16.27 5.51
C PRO A 136 -36.83 15.30 6.64
N GLN A 137 -37.94 14.57 6.53
CA GLN A 137 -38.54 13.83 7.66
C GLN A 137 -37.66 12.68 8.22
N GLN A 138 -36.75 12.12 7.42
CA GLN A 138 -35.89 10.99 7.79
C GLN A 138 -34.40 11.34 7.95
N ALA A 139 -34.02 12.61 8.11
CA ALA A 139 -32.61 13.04 8.20
C ALA A 139 -31.79 12.28 9.26
N ARG A 140 -32.32 12.12 10.48
CA ARG A 140 -31.64 11.36 11.55
C ARG A 140 -31.48 9.86 11.25
N GLN A 141 -32.40 9.28 10.48
CA GLN A 141 -32.31 7.88 10.05
C GLN A 141 -31.26 7.72 8.94
N LEU A 142 -31.12 8.73 8.06
CA LEU A 142 -30.09 8.78 7.03
C LEU A 142 -28.68 8.86 7.64
N GLU A 143 -28.47 9.65 8.69
CA GLU A 143 -27.20 9.67 9.45
C GLU A 143 -26.87 8.29 10.02
N THR A 144 -27.88 7.64 10.64
CA THR A 144 -27.73 6.29 11.20
C THR A 144 -27.36 5.28 10.10
N PHE A 145 -27.93 5.42 8.90
CA PHE A 145 -27.56 4.61 7.73
C PHE A 145 -26.09 4.77 7.37
N PHE A 146 -25.57 6.00 7.27
CA PHE A 146 -24.16 6.21 6.94
C PHE A 146 -23.23 5.64 8.00
N SER A 147 -23.55 5.77 9.30
CA SER A 147 -22.76 5.14 10.36
C SER A 147 -22.75 3.61 10.25
N LEU A 148 -23.90 2.98 9.96
CA LEU A 148 -23.99 1.53 9.76
C LEU A 148 -23.28 1.08 8.47
N PHE A 149 -23.31 1.90 7.43
CA PHE A 149 -22.60 1.68 6.17
C PHE A 149 -21.07 1.69 6.39
N TYR A 150 -20.54 2.69 7.10
CA TYR A 150 -19.12 2.74 7.49
C TYR A 150 -18.72 1.56 8.37
N PHE A 151 -19.57 1.18 9.33
CA PHE A 151 -19.33 -0.01 10.14
C PHE A 151 -19.24 -1.28 9.28
N ALA A 152 -20.15 -1.46 8.31
CA ALA A 152 -20.13 -2.60 7.40
C ALA A 152 -18.87 -2.64 6.53
N ILE A 153 -18.39 -1.49 6.06
CA ILE A 153 -17.11 -1.38 5.32
C ILE A 153 -15.94 -1.88 6.16
N ASN A 154 -15.80 -1.35 7.38
CA ASN A 154 -14.69 -1.70 8.26
C ASN A 154 -14.77 -3.14 8.74
N ALA A 155 -15.98 -3.64 9.06
CA ALA A 155 -16.20 -5.04 9.42
C ALA A 155 -15.84 -5.98 8.26
N GLY A 156 -16.30 -5.70 7.04
CA GLY A 156 -15.97 -6.50 5.86
C GLY A 156 -14.46 -6.55 5.60
N SER A 157 -13.79 -5.40 5.68
CA SER A 157 -12.33 -5.30 5.53
C SER A 157 -11.56 -6.07 6.60
N LEU A 158 -11.93 -5.91 7.87
CA LEU A 158 -11.26 -6.58 8.98
C LEU A 158 -11.41 -8.11 8.89
N ILE A 159 -12.64 -8.59 8.70
CA ILE A 159 -12.92 -10.03 8.66
C ILE A 159 -12.23 -10.66 7.44
N SER A 160 -12.30 -10.04 6.27
CA SER A 160 -11.67 -10.58 5.06
C SER A 160 -10.13 -10.60 5.14
N THR A 161 -9.51 -9.51 5.60
CA THR A 161 -8.05 -9.42 5.79
C THR A 161 -7.55 -10.47 6.79
N SER A 162 -8.38 -10.89 7.75
CA SER A 162 -8.04 -11.93 8.73
C SER A 162 -8.32 -13.34 8.20
N LEU A 163 -9.49 -13.55 7.58
CA LEU A 163 -9.98 -14.86 7.18
C LEU A 163 -9.35 -15.37 5.88
N THR A 164 -9.12 -14.50 4.89
CA THR A 164 -8.60 -14.93 3.59
C THR A 164 -7.19 -15.53 3.66
N PRO A 165 -6.23 -14.99 4.44
CA PRO A 165 -4.94 -15.64 4.67
C PRO A 165 -5.07 -17.01 5.37
N VAL A 166 -5.98 -17.12 6.35
CA VAL A 166 -6.27 -18.39 7.03
C VAL A 166 -6.81 -19.44 6.05
N LEU A 167 -7.76 -19.07 5.18
CA LEU A 167 -8.29 -19.95 4.14
C LEU A 167 -7.23 -20.40 3.12
N ARG A 168 -6.20 -19.57 2.92
CA ARG A 168 -5.10 -19.86 2.00
C ARG A 168 -4.10 -20.85 2.62
N GLU A 169 -3.73 -20.67 3.88
CA GLU A 169 -2.65 -21.44 4.53
C GLU A 169 -3.15 -22.72 5.21
N ASP A 170 -4.27 -22.65 5.95
CA ASP A 170 -4.74 -23.77 6.78
C ASP A 170 -5.51 -24.84 5.98
N VAL A 171 -5.92 -24.51 4.75
CA VAL A 171 -6.65 -25.44 3.88
C VAL A 171 -5.75 -25.90 2.76
N HIS A 172 -5.55 -27.22 2.66
CA HIS A 172 -4.76 -27.84 1.59
C HIS A 172 -5.66 -28.22 0.42
N CYS A 173 -5.33 -27.75 -0.78
CA CYS A 173 -6.11 -28.03 -1.99
C CYS A 173 -5.21 -28.54 -3.12
N PHE A 174 -5.76 -29.43 -3.94
CA PHE A 174 -5.10 -29.93 -5.15
C PHE A 174 -3.70 -30.54 -4.90
N GLY A 175 -3.46 -31.07 -3.69
CA GLY A 175 -2.18 -31.66 -3.31
C GLY A 175 -1.09 -30.66 -2.91
N ASN A 176 -1.41 -29.36 -2.82
CA ASN A 176 -0.51 -28.33 -2.29
C ASN A 176 -0.85 -27.97 -0.85
N ASN A 177 0.14 -27.51 -0.10
CA ASN A 177 -0.02 -27.03 1.28
C ASN A 177 -0.79 -25.70 1.37
N ASP A 178 -1.07 -25.05 0.25
CA ASP A 178 -1.82 -23.80 0.18
C ASP A 178 -3.01 -23.88 -0.79
N CYS A 179 -4.01 -23.02 -0.59
CA CYS A 179 -5.24 -23.00 -1.37
C CYS A 179 -5.69 -21.60 -1.77
N TYR A 180 -4.98 -21.01 -2.74
CA TYR A 180 -5.33 -19.71 -3.32
C TYR A 180 -6.69 -19.71 -4.04
N SER A 181 -7.06 -20.80 -4.71
CA SER A 181 -8.35 -20.90 -5.41
C SER A 181 -9.55 -20.83 -4.47
N LEU A 182 -9.46 -21.40 -3.26
CA LEU A 182 -10.49 -21.22 -2.23
C LEU A 182 -10.43 -19.82 -1.64
N ALA A 183 -9.23 -19.31 -1.37
CA ALA A 183 -9.06 -17.98 -0.78
C ALA A 183 -9.58 -16.85 -1.69
N PHE A 184 -9.50 -17.00 -3.02
CA PHE A 184 -10.18 -16.12 -3.99
C PHE A 184 -11.64 -16.51 -4.25
N GLY A 185 -11.95 -17.81 -4.20
CA GLY A 185 -13.26 -18.37 -4.50
C GLY A 185 -14.33 -18.06 -3.46
N VAL A 186 -14.01 -18.12 -2.16
CA VAL A 186 -14.96 -17.81 -1.07
C VAL A 186 -15.44 -16.36 -1.13
N PRO A 187 -14.56 -15.34 -1.21
CA PRO A 187 -15.02 -13.97 -1.38
C PRO A 187 -15.77 -13.76 -2.71
N GLY A 188 -15.35 -14.43 -3.78
CA GLY A 188 -16.07 -14.46 -5.07
C GLY A 188 -17.51 -14.99 -4.96
N ALA A 189 -17.69 -16.11 -4.27
CA ALA A 189 -18.99 -16.72 -4.03
C ALA A 189 -19.89 -15.84 -3.15
N LEU A 190 -19.33 -15.21 -2.11
CA LEU A 190 -20.04 -14.24 -1.28
C LEU A 190 -20.50 -13.03 -2.10
N MET A 191 -19.71 -12.58 -3.07
CA MET A 191 -20.13 -11.51 -3.99
C MET A 191 -21.27 -11.95 -4.91
N ILE A 192 -21.31 -13.21 -5.37
CA ILE A 192 -22.44 -13.74 -6.14
C ILE A 192 -23.71 -13.78 -5.28
N VAL A 193 -23.61 -14.26 -4.04
CA VAL A 193 -24.72 -14.26 -3.08
C VAL A 193 -25.22 -12.84 -2.82
N SER A 194 -24.29 -11.89 -2.68
CA SER A 194 -24.59 -10.47 -2.51
C SER A 194 -25.42 -9.89 -3.66
N ILE A 195 -25.10 -10.23 -4.91
CA ILE A 195 -25.87 -9.81 -6.08
C ILE A 195 -27.31 -10.32 -6.00
N VAL A 196 -27.49 -11.59 -5.63
CA VAL A 196 -28.83 -12.18 -5.48
C VAL A 196 -29.62 -11.44 -4.38
N ILE A 197 -29.01 -11.21 -3.22
CA ILE A 197 -29.60 -10.46 -2.11
C ILE A 197 -30.01 -9.06 -2.60
N PHE A 198 -29.10 -8.34 -3.26
CA PHE A 198 -29.36 -7.00 -3.77
C PHE A 198 -30.53 -6.97 -4.76
N ILE A 199 -30.60 -7.92 -5.70
CA ILE A 199 -31.68 -8.02 -6.69
C ILE A 199 -33.02 -8.39 -6.02
N CYS A 200 -33.03 -9.27 -5.01
CA CYS A 200 -34.24 -9.61 -4.26
C CYS A 200 -34.87 -8.38 -3.58
N GLY A 201 -34.04 -7.42 -3.16
CA GLY A 201 -34.50 -6.15 -2.60
C GLY A 201 -35.20 -5.22 -3.60
N ARG A 202 -35.20 -5.52 -4.92
CA ARG A 202 -35.69 -4.63 -5.99
C ARG A 202 -37.09 -4.09 -5.74
N VAL A 203 -38.01 -4.91 -5.25
CA VAL A 203 -39.41 -4.51 -5.01
C VAL A 203 -39.56 -3.51 -3.85
N LEU A 204 -38.54 -3.38 -3.01
CA LEU A 204 -38.51 -2.47 -1.85
C LEU A 204 -37.75 -1.16 -2.16
N TYR A 205 -37.03 -1.09 -3.28
CA TYR A 205 -36.20 0.08 -3.58
C TYR A 205 -37.01 1.22 -4.18
N THR A 206 -36.66 2.43 -3.73
CA THR A 206 -37.02 3.66 -4.45
C THR A 206 -35.96 3.90 -5.51
N VAL A 207 -36.33 3.73 -6.79
CA VAL A 207 -35.43 3.92 -7.93
C VAL A 207 -35.76 5.24 -8.63
N LYS A 208 -34.88 6.22 -8.50
CA LYS A 208 -34.96 7.48 -9.23
C LYS A 208 -34.49 7.30 -10.68
N LYS A 209 -35.09 8.06 -11.61
CA LYS A 209 -34.69 8.05 -13.02
C LYS A 209 -33.38 8.87 -13.19
N PRO A 210 -32.55 8.57 -14.21
CA PRO A 210 -31.33 9.35 -14.49
C PRO A 210 -31.69 10.79 -14.86
N GLU A 211 -31.01 11.77 -14.26
CA GLU A 211 -31.21 13.21 -14.52
C GLU A 211 -30.13 13.74 -15.49
N GLY A 212 -30.25 13.39 -16.78
CA GLY A 212 -29.55 14.07 -17.87
C GLY A 212 -28.01 14.14 -17.82
N ASN A 213 -27.42 14.76 -18.83
CA ASN A 213 -25.97 14.71 -19.08
C ASN A 213 -25.23 15.81 -18.28
N MET A 214 -25.00 15.58 -16.97
CA MET A 214 -24.28 16.49 -16.07
C MET A 214 -22.89 16.91 -16.60
N ILE A 215 -22.24 16.07 -17.42
CA ILE A 215 -20.97 16.39 -18.07
C ILE A 215 -21.10 17.58 -19.01
N VAL A 216 -22.18 17.75 -19.78
CA VAL A 216 -22.31 18.90 -20.71
C VAL A 216 -22.44 20.21 -19.95
N VAL A 217 -23.01 20.16 -18.74
CA VAL A 217 -23.11 21.30 -17.84
C VAL A 217 -21.75 21.61 -17.21
N VAL A 218 -20.98 20.59 -16.81
CA VAL A 218 -19.65 20.76 -16.20
C VAL A 218 -18.56 21.12 -17.24
N SER A 219 -18.56 20.48 -18.41
CA SER A 219 -17.58 20.71 -19.49
C SER A 219 -17.75 22.06 -20.18
N LYS A 220 -18.97 22.64 -20.22
CA LYS A 220 -19.17 24.04 -20.61
C LYS A 220 -18.54 25.04 -19.64
N CYS A 221 -18.36 24.68 -18.36
CA CYS A 221 -17.65 25.51 -17.38
C CYS A 221 -16.12 25.37 -17.45
N ILE A 222 -15.59 24.24 -17.94
CA ILE A 222 -14.14 23.99 -18.06
C ILE A 222 -13.51 24.78 -19.23
N GLY A 223 -14.32 25.32 -20.16
CA GLY A 223 -13.85 26.03 -21.36
C GLY A 223 -13.15 27.38 -21.13
N ASN A 224 -13.04 27.88 -19.89
CA ASN A 224 -12.44 29.18 -19.57
C ASN A 224 -11.37 29.09 -18.46
N PHE A 225 -10.42 28.14 -18.56
CA PHE A 225 -9.28 28.09 -17.64
C PHE A 225 -7.96 28.15 -18.42
N ASP A 226 -7.32 29.32 -18.41
CA ASP A 226 -6.01 29.56 -19.03
C ASP A 226 -4.93 29.61 -17.95
N LEU A 227 -4.06 28.60 -17.92
CA LEU A 227 -2.92 28.50 -17.02
C LEU A 227 -1.64 28.70 -17.84
N LYS A 228 -0.95 29.84 -17.64
CA LYS A 228 0.35 30.08 -18.25
C LYS A 228 1.44 29.20 -17.62
N SER A 229 2.24 28.60 -18.49
CA SER A 229 3.42 27.78 -18.15
C SER A 229 4.52 28.60 -17.46
N MET A 230 5.07 28.06 -16.36
CA MET A 230 6.40 28.45 -15.85
C MET A 230 7.37 27.30 -16.08
N ALA A 231 8.38 27.55 -16.91
CA ALA A 231 9.47 26.62 -17.20
C ALA A 231 10.43 26.52 -16.00
N LEU A 232 10.90 25.30 -15.67
CA LEU A 232 11.92 25.12 -14.63
C LEU A 232 12.68 23.78 -14.76
N PHE A 233 13.85 23.79 -15.41
CA PHE A 233 15.07 23.06 -14.97
C PHE A 233 16.31 23.40 -15.84
N GLU A 234 17.50 23.36 -15.23
CA GLU A 234 18.82 23.23 -15.89
C GLU A 234 19.70 22.32 -15.00
N GLU A 235 20.32 21.28 -15.58
CA GLU A 235 21.26 20.37 -14.91
C GLU A 235 22.73 20.74 -15.21
N LYS A 236 23.63 20.49 -14.25
CA LYS A 236 25.08 20.49 -14.48
C LYS A 236 25.73 19.22 -13.93
N HIS A 237 26.61 18.64 -14.73
CA HIS A 237 27.40 17.44 -14.40
C HIS A 237 28.83 17.79 -14.00
N LEU A 238 29.40 16.97 -13.10
CA LEU A 238 30.82 16.93 -12.78
C LEU A 238 31.42 15.63 -13.33
N ASN A 239 32.50 15.76 -14.09
CA ASN A 239 33.19 14.62 -14.69
C ASN A 239 34.11 13.92 -13.68
N VAL A 240 33.86 12.64 -13.45
CA VAL A 240 34.85 11.71 -12.90
C VAL A 240 35.40 10.94 -14.09
N THR A 241 36.73 10.93 -14.25
CA THR A 241 37.38 10.57 -15.51
C THR A 241 37.58 9.07 -15.76
N SER A 242 37.14 8.16 -14.89
CA SER A 242 37.13 6.70 -15.18
C SER A 242 36.34 5.84 -14.17
N ASP A 243 35.84 4.69 -14.65
CA ASP A 243 35.00 3.73 -13.91
C ASP A 243 35.77 2.78 -12.95
N SER A 244 37.09 2.62 -13.12
CA SER A 244 37.97 1.80 -12.28
C SER A 244 39.37 2.39 -12.10
N VAL A 245 40.04 2.05 -11.00
CA VAL A 245 41.43 2.44 -10.68
C VAL A 245 42.20 1.21 -10.20
N SER A 246 43.34 0.92 -10.84
CA SER A 246 44.23 -0.19 -10.47
C SER A 246 45.35 0.27 -9.55
N TYR A 247 45.63 -0.51 -8.50
CA TYR A 247 46.77 -0.33 -7.60
C TYR A 247 47.67 -1.56 -7.64
N GLN A 248 48.99 -1.35 -7.66
CA GLN A 248 49.96 -2.41 -7.43
C GLN A 248 50.15 -2.57 -5.93
N ILE A 249 49.90 -3.77 -5.39
CA ILE A 249 50.11 -4.07 -3.98
C ILE A 249 51.23 -5.10 -3.86
N ASP A 250 52.29 -4.71 -3.15
CA ASP A 250 53.36 -5.59 -2.74
C ASP A 250 53.02 -6.21 -1.39
N PHE A 251 52.91 -7.54 -1.35
CA PHE A 251 52.66 -8.27 -0.10
C PHE A 251 54.00 -8.61 0.57
N ILE A 252 54.23 -8.05 1.75
CA ILE A 252 55.44 -8.30 2.54
C ILE A 252 55.07 -9.24 3.70
N ALA A 253 55.68 -10.42 3.74
CA ALA A 253 55.54 -11.33 4.87
C ALA A 253 56.64 -11.04 5.91
N GLU A 254 56.28 -10.44 7.05
CA GLU A 254 57.19 -10.28 8.18
C GLU A 254 57.22 -11.56 9.02
N ASP A 255 58.26 -12.36 8.76
CA ASP A 255 58.84 -13.41 9.63
C ASP A 255 58.02 -14.69 9.88
N THR A 256 58.40 -15.78 9.18
CA THR A 256 58.80 -17.09 9.75
C THR A 256 58.99 -18.14 8.65
N ASN A 257 60.16 -18.80 8.65
CA ASN A 257 60.51 -20.09 8.01
C ASN A 257 59.74 -20.50 6.73
N ASN A 258 60.22 -20.09 5.55
CA ASN A 258 59.84 -20.61 4.22
C ASN A 258 58.47 -20.19 3.63
N CYS A 259 57.91 -19.02 3.97
CA CYS A 259 56.84 -18.45 3.13
C CYS A 259 57.44 -17.87 1.82
N PRO A 260 56.98 -18.30 0.61
CA PRO A 260 57.45 -17.71 -0.65
C PRO A 260 56.99 -16.26 -0.76
N ALA A 261 57.76 -15.43 -1.47
CA ALA A 261 57.33 -14.09 -1.81
C ALA A 261 56.09 -14.15 -2.72
N LEU A 262 55.01 -13.49 -2.29
CA LEU A 262 53.81 -13.28 -3.10
C LEU A 262 54.19 -12.40 -4.31
N LYS A 263 53.79 -12.80 -5.52
CA LYS A 263 53.99 -11.98 -6.72
C LYS A 263 53.15 -10.70 -6.59
N ALA A 264 53.74 -9.55 -6.93
CA ALA A 264 53.02 -8.28 -7.05
C ALA A 264 51.77 -8.51 -7.93
N THR A 265 50.59 -8.24 -7.36
CA THR A 265 49.32 -8.47 -8.04
C THR A 265 48.63 -7.13 -8.22
N GLU A 266 48.16 -6.87 -9.43
CA GLU A 266 47.37 -5.69 -9.73
C GLU A 266 45.96 -5.87 -9.17
N ILE A 267 45.56 -4.95 -8.29
CA ILE A 267 44.25 -4.95 -7.67
C ILE A 267 43.41 -3.86 -8.34
N GLU A 268 42.35 -4.27 -9.04
CA GLU A 268 41.38 -3.38 -9.64
C GLU A 268 40.29 -3.03 -8.62
N ILE A 269 40.14 -1.74 -8.29
CA ILE A 269 39.05 -1.23 -7.45
C ILE A 269 38.04 -0.54 -8.36
N LYS A 270 36.78 -0.99 -8.28
CA LYS A 270 35.65 -0.46 -9.07
C LYS A 270 34.80 0.49 -8.25
N GLN A 271 34.38 1.59 -8.84
CA GLN A 271 33.58 2.59 -8.14
C GLN A 271 32.24 1.98 -7.68
N LYS A 272 31.79 2.33 -6.45
CA LYS A 272 30.52 1.88 -5.84
C LYS A 272 30.37 0.35 -5.62
N LYS A 273 31.46 -0.41 -5.69
CA LYS A 273 31.46 -1.86 -5.45
C LYS A 273 32.36 -2.18 -4.26
N ALA A 274 31.91 -3.08 -3.39
CA ALA A 274 32.81 -3.67 -2.39
C ALA A 274 33.60 -4.78 -3.09
N MET A 275 34.92 -4.77 -2.95
CA MET A 275 35.80 -5.78 -3.54
C MET A 275 36.53 -6.48 -2.41
N SER A 276 36.42 -7.81 -2.37
CA SER A 276 37.07 -8.65 -1.36
C SER A 276 38.10 -9.55 -2.05
N TYR A 277 39.23 -9.74 -1.38
CA TYR A 277 40.38 -10.49 -1.89
C TYR A 277 40.62 -11.67 -0.97
N PHE A 278 40.64 -12.87 -1.54
CA PHE A 278 40.89 -14.11 -0.83
C PHE A 278 42.19 -14.73 -1.33
N LEU A 279 43.14 -14.88 -0.41
CA LEU A 279 44.42 -15.52 -0.65
C LEU A 279 44.23 -17.04 -0.49
N TYR A 280 44.48 -17.80 -1.56
CA TYR A 280 44.35 -19.25 -1.53
C TYR A 280 45.52 -19.90 -2.28
N GLY A 281 46.00 -21.04 -1.78
CA GLY A 281 47.13 -21.73 -2.39
C GLY A 281 47.99 -22.50 -1.41
N ASN A 282 48.90 -23.33 -1.94
CA ASN A 282 49.91 -24.03 -1.16
C ASN A 282 51.16 -23.15 -1.01
N TYR A 283 52.05 -23.49 -0.07
CA TYR A 283 53.34 -22.81 0.19
C TYR A 283 54.27 -22.64 -1.04
N SER A 284 53.94 -23.18 -2.21
CA SER A 284 54.72 -23.05 -3.44
C SER A 284 54.03 -22.23 -4.54
N ASP A 285 52.72 -21.97 -4.42
CA ASP A 285 51.91 -21.28 -5.43
C ASP A 285 50.70 -20.60 -4.73
N LEU A 286 50.91 -19.36 -4.26
CA LEU A 286 49.84 -18.53 -3.70
C LEU A 286 49.15 -17.74 -4.81
N ALA A 287 47.82 -17.84 -4.87
CA ALA A 287 46.97 -17.07 -5.78
C ALA A 287 46.10 -16.09 -5.01
N VAL A 288 45.85 -14.92 -5.61
CA VAL A 288 44.89 -13.92 -5.10
C VAL A 288 43.62 -14.02 -5.94
N HIS A 289 42.50 -14.39 -5.33
CA HIS A 289 41.20 -14.32 -5.99
C HIS A 289 40.46 -13.05 -5.55
N SER A 290 40.11 -12.19 -6.49
CA SER A 290 39.24 -11.04 -6.24
C SER A 290 37.79 -11.40 -6.57
N TYR A 291 36.86 -11.00 -5.72
CA TYR A 291 35.42 -11.09 -6.01
C TYR A 291 34.70 -9.83 -5.55
N GLU A 292 33.58 -9.55 -6.21
CA GLU A 292 32.67 -8.50 -5.80
C GLU A 292 31.92 -8.96 -4.54
N ASP A 293 32.07 -8.17 -3.48
CA ASP A 293 31.38 -8.39 -2.23
C ASP A 293 30.05 -7.62 -2.23
N ASN A 294 29.05 -8.19 -1.57
CA ASN A 294 27.80 -7.50 -1.33
C ASN A 294 27.40 -7.69 0.14
N PRO A 295 27.49 -6.65 0.98
CA PRO A 295 27.06 -6.70 2.38
C PRO A 295 25.53 -6.58 2.51
N ASP A 296 24.79 -6.41 1.42
CA ASP A 296 23.34 -6.29 1.45
C ASP A 296 22.70 -7.56 2.02
N LYS A 297 21.67 -7.36 2.84
CA LYS A 297 20.88 -8.45 3.40
C LYS A 297 20.05 -9.08 2.29
N GLY A 298 19.80 -10.39 2.39
CA GLY A 298 18.92 -11.10 1.46
C GLY A 298 17.54 -10.45 1.41
N SER A 299 16.98 -10.34 0.21
CA SER A 299 15.67 -9.71 -0.05
C SER A 299 14.53 -10.38 0.73
N LYS A 300 14.65 -11.69 0.95
CA LYS A 300 13.70 -12.51 1.73
C LYS A 300 13.91 -12.42 3.25
N GLY A 301 14.93 -11.69 3.70
CA GLY A 301 15.34 -11.62 5.10
C GLY A 301 16.00 -12.91 5.63
N TYR A 302 16.24 -13.90 4.79
CA TYR A 302 16.98 -15.11 5.17
C TYR A 302 18.47 -14.80 5.39
N PRO A 303 19.16 -15.55 6.27
CA PRO A 303 20.60 -15.41 6.41
C PRO A 303 21.29 -15.73 5.08
N VAL A 304 22.26 -14.89 4.72
CA VAL A 304 23.09 -15.07 3.54
C VAL A 304 24.45 -15.58 3.98
N VAL A 305 24.90 -16.67 3.37
CA VAL A 305 26.15 -17.34 3.73
C VAL A 305 27.09 -17.40 2.53
N ARG A 306 28.35 -17.02 2.76
CA ARG A 306 29.47 -17.31 1.87
C ARG A 306 30.45 -18.25 2.58
N VAL A 307 30.97 -19.24 1.87
CA VAL A 307 31.99 -20.16 2.39
C VAL A 307 33.25 -20.04 1.53
N LEU A 308 34.37 -19.73 2.16
CA LEU A 308 35.68 -19.59 1.53
C LEU A 308 36.57 -20.72 2.03
N ILE A 309 37.03 -21.60 1.12
CA ILE A 309 37.73 -22.84 1.47
C ILE A 309 39.20 -22.74 1.06
N ASN A 310 40.10 -22.80 2.04
CA ASN A 310 41.55 -22.88 1.87
C ASN A 310 42.12 -24.11 2.60
N THR A 311 41.89 -25.29 2.00
CA THR A 311 42.36 -26.59 2.49
C THR A 311 43.35 -27.21 1.49
N LYS A 312 44.22 -28.11 1.97
CA LYS A 312 45.21 -28.80 1.12
C LYS A 312 44.51 -29.77 0.16
N ALA A 313 43.50 -30.49 0.67
CA ALA A 313 42.67 -31.40 -0.10
C ALA A 313 41.37 -30.72 -0.58
N ASN A 314 40.89 -31.09 -1.78
CA ASN A 314 39.71 -30.49 -2.40
C ASN A 314 38.43 -31.24 -1.97
N HIS A 315 38.09 -31.16 -0.69
CA HIS A 315 36.83 -31.70 -0.16
C HIS A 315 35.78 -30.60 -0.03
N ASP A 316 34.52 -30.99 -0.22
CA ASP A 316 33.38 -30.08 -0.09
C ASP A 316 32.98 -29.91 1.38
N ILE A 317 32.46 -28.73 1.70
CA ILE A 317 31.92 -28.40 3.02
C ILE A 317 30.40 -28.53 2.96
N LYS A 318 29.82 -29.32 3.86
CA LYS A 318 28.37 -29.52 3.94
C LYS A 318 27.79 -28.83 5.16
N PHE A 319 26.75 -28.03 4.95
CA PHE A 319 25.93 -27.43 5.99
C PHE A 319 24.68 -28.28 6.11
N SER A 320 24.48 -28.92 7.27
CA SER A 320 23.32 -29.77 7.53
C SER A 320 22.42 -29.13 8.56
N GLU A 321 21.16 -28.93 8.21
CA GLU A 321 20.15 -28.36 9.09
C GLU A 321 19.84 -29.30 10.27
N ILE A 322 19.76 -28.76 11.48
CA ILE A 322 19.61 -29.54 12.72
C ILE A 322 18.13 -29.66 13.13
N ASN A 323 17.35 -28.59 13.06
CA ASN A 323 15.98 -28.56 13.60
C ASN A 323 14.91 -28.57 12.50
N GLY A 324 15.20 -28.05 11.31
CA GLY A 324 14.26 -28.03 10.19
C GLY A 324 14.22 -29.33 9.37
N ASP A 325 14.10 -29.22 8.04
CA ASP A 325 13.87 -30.36 7.13
C ASP A 325 15.13 -31.21 6.87
N HIS A 326 16.17 -31.06 7.70
CA HIS A 326 17.48 -31.71 7.57
C HIS A 326 18.11 -31.52 6.18
N LEU A 327 17.85 -30.37 5.54
CA LEU A 327 18.40 -30.04 4.24
C LEU A 327 19.93 -29.92 4.32
N GLN A 328 20.61 -30.35 3.26
CA GLN A 328 22.06 -30.29 3.14
C GLN A 328 22.48 -29.37 2.01
N TYR A 329 23.31 -28.39 2.33
CA TYR A 329 23.88 -27.44 1.38
C TYR A 329 25.37 -27.71 1.24
N THR A 330 25.84 -27.94 0.01
CA THR A 330 27.23 -28.29 -0.27
C THR A 330 27.95 -27.12 -0.92
N PHE A 331 29.12 -26.77 -0.38
CA PHE A 331 29.96 -25.67 -0.84
C PHE A 331 31.30 -26.23 -1.30
N ASN A 332 31.63 -25.93 -2.55
CA ASN A 332 32.86 -26.39 -3.19
C ASN A 332 33.91 -25.28 -3.16
N ARG A 333 35.19 -25.65 -3.22
CA ARG A 333 36.32 -24.71 -3.18
C ARG A 333 36.26 -23.59 -4.22
N SER A 334 35.66 -23.85 -5.38
CA SER A 334 35.53 -22.88 -6.48
C SER A 334 34.30 -21.96 -6.37
N SER A 335 33.36 -22.25 -5.47
CA SER A 335 32.10 -21.51 -5.35
C SER A 335 32.19 -20.48 -4.22
N MET A 336 32.44 -19.21 -4.58
CA MET A 336 32.47 -18.07 -3.64
C MET A 336 31.14 -17.27 -3.66
N ILE A 337 30.08 -17.92 -4.12
CA ILE A 337 28.76 -17.32 -4.30
C ILE A 337 28.08 -17.14 -2.94
N LEU A 338 27.36 -16.03 -2.77
CA LEU A 338 26.47 -15.80 -1.64
C LEU A 338 25.23 -16.68 -1.79
N THR A 339 24.97 -17.55 -0.81
CA THR A 339 23.82 -18.46 -0.82
C THR A 339 22.87 -18.10 0.32
N GLU A 340 21.59 -17.90 0.01
CA GLU A 340 20.55 -17.74 1.02
C GLU A 340 20.20 -19.10 1.62
N LEU A 341 20.22 -19.19 2.95
CA LEU A 341 19.83 -20.39 3.69
C LEU A 341 18.64 -20.07 4.60
N PRO A 342 17.70 -20.99 4.85
CA PRO A 342 16.69 -20.81 5.89
C PRO A 342 17.34 -20.56 7.26
N PRO A 343 16.74 -19.73 8.14
CA PRO A 343 17.26 -19.50 9.47
C PRO A 343 17.11 -20.76 10.36
N ASP A 344 18.22 -21.41 10.67
CA ASP A 344 18.30 -22.54 11.60
C ASP A 344 19.74 -22.67 12.16
N GLN A 345 19.94 -23.62 13.06
CA GLN A 345 21.24 -24.13 13.43
C GLN A 345 21.73 -25.14 12.39
N TYR A 346 22.95 -24.92 11.90
CA TYR A 346 23.60 -25.79 10.93
C TYR A 346 24.82 -26.46 11.54
N ALA A 347 24.90 -27.78 11.40
CA ALA A 347 26.11 -28.54 11.62
C ALA A 347 26.99 -28.45 10.36
N ILE A 348 28.17 -27.84 10.48
CA ILE A 348 29.15 -27.78 9.38
C ILE A 348 30.02 -29.03 9.42
N ARG A 349 30.03 -29.77 8.32
CA ARG A 349 30.76 -31.04 8.14
C ARG A 349 31.82 -30.94 7.05
N TYR A 350 32.99 -31.49 7.33
CA TYR A 350 34.06 -31.71 6.35
C TYR A 350 34.33 -33.21 6.29
N ASP A 351 34.21 -33.78 5.09
CA ASP A 351 34.34 -35.23 4.87
C ASP A 351 33.45 -36.05 5.83
N ASP A 352 32.20 -35.59 6.00
CA ASP A 352 31.16 -36.14 6.88
C ASP A 352 31.47 -36.12 8.39
N VAL A 353 32.59 -35.51 8.81
CA VAL A 353 32.91 -35.22 10.22
C VAL A 353 32.41 -33.84 10.60
N GLU A 354 31.64 -33.74 11.68
CA GLU A 354 31.16 -32.47 12.22
C GLU A 354 32.30 -31.66 12.85
N ILE A 355 32.47 -30.41 12.40
CA ILE A 355 33.53 -29.51 12.89
C ILE A 355 32.97 -28.49 13.88
N LYS A 356 31.86 -27.83 13.51
CA LYS A 356 31.28 -26.72 14.26
C LYS A 356 29.79 -26.60 13.96
N VAL A 357 29.00 -26.29 14.98
CA VAL A 357 27.59 -25.88 14.84
C VAL A 357 27.51 -24.36 14.84
N VAL A 358 26.75 -23.80 13.89
CA VAL A 358 26.56 -22.35 13.73
C VAL A 358 25.07 -22.02 13.73
N ASP A 359 24.72 -20.88 14.32
CA ASP A 359 23.34 -20.41 14.45
C ASP A 359 23.11 -19.26 13.45
N LEU A 360 22.42 -19.56 12.34
CA LEU A 360 22.17 -18.59 11.28
C LEU A 360 20.85 -17.87 11.54
N LYS A 361 20.95 -16.59 11.92
CA LYS A 361 19.79 -15.77 12.30
C LYS A 361 19.31 -14.90 11.14
N LEU A 362 18.01 -14.61 11.17
CA LEU A 362 17.30 -13.84 10.15
C LEU A 362 18.00 -12.50 9.84
N GLY A 363 18.27 -12.25 8.57
CA GLY A 363 18.90 -11.03 8.05
C GLY A 363 20.38 -10.86 8.39
N GLY A 364 21.05 -11.91 8.88
CA GLY A 364 22.51 -11.91 9.06
C GLY A 364 23.24 -12.24 7.75
N VAL A 365 24.37 -11.58 7.50
CA VAL A 365 25.28 -11.94 6.39
C VAL A 365 26.56 -12.49 7.00
N TYR A 366 26.86 -13.75 6.69
CA TYR A 366 27.94 -14.51 7.29
C TYR A 366 28.95 -14.94 6.22
N THR A 367 30.24 -14.80 6.52
CA THR A 367 31.32 -15.41 5.74
C THR A 367 32.06 -16.40 6.61
N PHE A 368 32.09 -17.67 6.21
CA PHE A 368 32.85 -18.72 6.86
C PHE A 368 34.16 -18.94 6.10
N VAL A 369 35.28 -18.80 6.80
CA VAL A 369 36.61 -19.09 6.26
C VAL A 369 37.07 -20.43 6.81
N VAL A 370 37.22 -21.41 5.94
CA VAL A 370 37.67 -22.76 6.28
C VAL A 370 39.15 -22.87 5.94
N THR A 371 39.95 -23.21 6.94
CA THR A 371 41.41 -23.36 6.83
C THR A 371 41.86 -24.70 7.36
N GLU A 372 42.95 -25.25 6.81
CA GLU A 372 43.56 -26.47 7.30
C GLU A 372 44.97 -26.17 7.84
N ASP A 373 45.20 -26.49 9.10
CA ASP A 373 46.50 -26.29 9.74
C ASP A 373 47.53 -27.35 9.30
N ASN A 374 48.80 -27.15 9.62
CA ASN A 374 49.91 -28.05 9.31
C ASN A 374 49.73 -29.47 9.88
N LEU A 375 48.87 -29.63 10.90
CA LEU A 375 48.51 -30.91 11.52
C LEU A 375 47.25 -31.58 10.90
N ASN A 376 46.80 -31.12 9.72
CA ASN A 376 45.59 -31.57 9.01
C ASN A 376 44.30 -31.40 9.84
N LYS A 377 44.31 -30.43 10.76
CA LYS A 377 43.13 -30.04 11.52
C LYS A 377 42.41 -28.91 10.78
N VAL A 378 41.14 -29.13 10.45
CA VAL A 378 40.30 -28.11 9.81
C VAL A 378 39.75 -27.17 10.87
N ASN A 379 39.87 -25.87 10.63
CA ASN A 379 39.33 -24.80 11.47
C ASN A 379 38.39 -23.90 10.65
N ILE A 380 37.28 -23.48 11.27
CA ILE A 380 36.28 -22.62 10.65
C ILE A 380 36.18 -21.32 11.44
N GLN A 381 36.57 -20.23 10.79
CA GLN A 381 36.37 -18.88 11.31
C GLN A 381 35.08 -18.31 10.75
N GLU A 382 34.27 -17.72 11.63
CA GLU A 382 33.00 -17.10 11.30
C GLU A 382 33.15 -15.59 11.35
N HIS A 383 32.87 -14.93 10.23
CA HIS A 383 32.83 -13.48 10.13
C HIS A 383 31.40 -13.01 9.87
N VAL A 384 30.84 -12.26 10.81
CA VAL A 384 29.55 -11.61 10.65
C VAL A 384 29.77 -10.29 9.91
N ILE A 385 29.43 -10.25 8.62
CA ILE A 385 29.58 -9.07 7.75
C ILE A 385 28.44 -8.08 8.04
N ALA A 386 27.23 -8.57 8.23
CA ALA A 386 26.08 -7.78 8.65
C ALA A 386 25.36 -8.48 9.81
N ALA A 387 25.11 -7.75 10.89
CA ALA A 387 24.46 -8.29 12.07
C ALA A 387 23.01 -8.73 11.78
N PRO A 388 22.56 -9.85 12.37
CA PRO A 388 21.17 -10.30 12.27
C PRO A 388 20.16 -9.24 12.72
N ASN A 389 18.95 -9.30 12.18
CA ASN A 389 17.88 -8.40 12.57
C ASN A 389 17.47 -8.66 14.04
N SER A 390 17.47 -7.61 14.86
CA SER A 390 17.16 -7.68 16.29
C SER A 390 15.81 -7.06 16.66
N ILE A 391 15.10 -6.46 15.69
CA ILE A 391 13.87 -5.72 15.96
C ILE A 391 12.68 -6.67 15.95
N HIS A 392 11.90 -6.65 17.03
CA HIS A 392 10.67 -7.43 17.14
C HIS A 392 9.61 -6.93 16.14
N MET A 393 8.85 -7.85 15.52
CA MET A 393 7.78 -7.50 14.56
C MET A 393 6.72 -6.56 15.15
N LEU A 394 6.54 -6.58 16.47
CA LEU A 394 5.65 -5.65 17.19
C LEU A 394 6.05 -4.18 17.01
N TRP A 395 7.26 -3.87 16.57
CA TRP A 395 7.70 -2.50 16.28
C TRP A 395 6.96 -1.86 15.08
N LEU A 396 6.19 -2.66 14.33
CA LEU A 396 5.27 -2.17 13.31
C LEU A 396 4.01 -1.53 13.91
N LEU A 397 3.56 -1.97 15.10
CA LEU A 397 2.31 -1.49 15.72
C LEU A 397 2.29 0.03 15.93
N PRO A 398 3.31 0.66 16.53
CA PRO A 398 3.30 2.12 16.72
C PRO A 398 3.13 2.88 15.41
N GLN A 399 3.78 2.42 14.35
CA GLN A 399 3.72 3.06 13.03
C GLN A 399 2.32 2.99 12.43
N TYR A 400 1.69 1.82 12.45
CA TYR A 400 0.31 1.65 11.98
C TYR A 400 -0.69 2.46 12.80
N ILE A 401 -0.52 2.54 14.13
CA ILE A 401 -1.40 3.34 14.99
C ILE A 401 -1.29 4.82 14.63
N VAL A 402 -0.07 5.35 14.50
CA VAL A 402 0.14 6.77 14.19
C VAL A 402 -0.37 7.12 12.79
N ILE A 403 -0.06 6.28 11.78
CA ILE A 403 -0.53 6.49 10.40
C ILE A 403 -2.06 6.43 10.34
N THR A 404 -2.68 5.45 11.02
CA THR A 404 -4.15 5.31 11.04
C THR A 404 -4.81 6.48 11.77
N ALA A 405 -4.24 6.92 12.89
CA ALA A 405 -4.75 8.09 13.61
C ALA A 405 -4.67 9.36 12.75
N GLY A 406 -3.53 9.58 12.07
CA GLY A 406 -3.35 10.68 11.12
C GLY A 406 -4.35 10.63 9.97
N GLU A 407 -4.51 9.46 9.36
CA GLU A 407 -5.47 9.22 8.28
C GLU A 407 -6.91 9.49 8.74
N VAL A 408 -7.32 9.01 9.90
CA VAL A 408 -8.67 9.24 10.43
C VAL A 408 -8.91 10.73 10.70
N MET A 409 -7.95 11.42 11.31
CA MET A 409 -8.06 12.85 11.59
C MET A 409 -8.12 13.67 10.29
N PHE A 410 -7.28 13.34 9.30
CA PHE A 410 -7.24 14.03 8.02
C PHE A 410 -8.47 13.74 7.17
N SER A 411 -8.85 12.47 7.00
CA SER A 411 -9.96 12.08 6.12
C SER A 411 -11.31 12.55 6.65
N VAL A 412 -11.57 12.49 7.96
CA VAL A 412 -12.84 12.97 8.53
C VAL A 412 -12.96 14.49 8.39
N THR A 413 -11.92 15.23 8.77
CA THR A 413 -11.94 16.70 8.69
C THR A 413 -11.93 17.20 7.25
N GLY A 414 -11.18 16.55 6.36
CA GLY A 414 -11.13 16.85 4.93
C GLY A 414 -12.47 16.63 4.25
N LEU A 415 -13.17 15.54 4.57
CA LEU A 415 -14.53 15.28 4.08
C LEU A 415 -15.53 16.32 4.64
N GLU A 416 -15.52 16.58 5.94
CA GLU A 416 -16.41 17.57 6.56
C GLU A 416 -16.20 18.98 5.99
N PHE A 417 -14.96 19.42 5.85
CA PHE A 417 -14.60 20.67 5.21
C PHE A 417 -15.10 20.71 3.77
N SER A 418 -14.84 19.65 3.00
CA SER A 418 -15.33 19.50 1.63
C SER A 418 -16.86 19.60 1.56
N PHE A 419 -17.58 18.99 2.49
CA PHE A 419 -19.05 19.01 2.52
C PHE A 419 -19.67 20.34 2.96
N THR A 420 -19.01 21.07 3.86
CA THR A 420 -19.50 22.36 4.40
C THR A 420 -19.16 23.51 3.46
N GLN A 421 -18.03 23.43 2.76
CA GLN A 421 -17.55 24.49 1.88
C GLN A 421 -17.96 24.30 0.42
N ALA A 422 -18.34 23.09 0.00
CA ALA A 422 -18.83 22.86 -1.36
C ALA A 422 -20.28 23.34 -1.57
N PRO A 423 -20.59 23.93 -2.75
CA PRO A 423 -21.97 24.18 -3.17
C PRO A 423 -22.82 22.91 -3.15
N GLN A 424 -24.10 23.02 -2.80
CA GLN A 424 -25.01 21.85 -2.68
C GLN A 424 -25.05 20.98 -3.95
N SER A 425 -24.87 21.57 -5.13
CA SER A 425 -24.86 20.89 -6.42
C SER A 425 -23.55 20.16 -6.76
N MET A 426 -22.45 20.36 -5.99
CA MET A 426 -21.10 19.86 -6.34
C MET A 426 -20.50 18.88 -5.34
N LYS A 427 -21.23 18.53 -4.26
CA LYS A 427 -20.72 17.66 -3.19
C LYS A 427 -20.24 16.28 -3.69
N SER A 428 -20.98 15.65 -4.61
CA SER A 428 -20.61 14.36 -5.20
C SER A 428 -19.39 14.44 -6.12
N VAL A 429 -19.22 15.54 -6.85
CA VAL A 429 -18.07 15.77 -7.74
C VAL A 429 -16.80 15.96 -6.91
N LEU A 430 -16.88 16.67 -5.78
CA LEU A 430 -15.75 16.86 -4.89
C LEU A 430 -15.30 15.54 -4.26
N GLN A 431 -16.25 14.67 -3.89
CA GLN A 431 -15.93 13.33 -3.39
C GLN A 431 -15.32 12.42 -4.47
N ALA A 432 -15.74 12.55 -5.74
CA ALA A 432 -15.11 11.85 -6.85
C ALA A 432 -13.69 12.37 -7.13
N ALA A 433 -13.46 13.69 -7.02
CA ALA A 433 -12.13 14.30 -7.13
C ALA A 433 -11.20 13.83 -6.00
N TRP A 434 -11.71 13.69 -4.77
CA TRP A 434 -10.97 13.10 -3.66
C TRP A 434 -10.53 11.67 -3.94
N LEU A 435 -11.40 10.82 -4.49
CA LEU A 435 -11.01 9.46 -4.86
C LEU A 435 -9.98 9.45 -6.00
N LEU A 436 -10.03 10.43 -6.90
CA LEU A 436 -9.07 10.57 -7.99
C LEU A 436 -7.65 10.92 -7.48
N THR A 437 -7.51 11.68 -6.38
CA THR A 437 -6.18 11.96 -5.81
C THR A 437 -5.50 10.68 -5.32
N VAL A 438 -6.27 9.72 -4.79
CA VAL A 438 -5.76 8.38 -4.42
C VAL A 438 -5.24 7.62 -5.65
N ALA A 439 -5.91 7.75 -6.80
CA ALA A 439 -5.45 7.15 -8.05
C ALA A 439 -4.11 7.77 -8.50
N PHE A 440 -3.97 9.09 -8.44
CA PHE A 440 -2.71 9.78 -8.74
C PHE A 440 -1.59 9.41 -7.77
N GLY A 441 -1.88 9.27 -6.48
CA GLY A 441 -0.90 8.82 -5.49
C GLY A 441 -0.34 7.44 -5.81
N ASN A 442 -1.20 6.49 -6.20
CA ASN A 442 -0.75 5.16 -6.62
C ASN A 442 0.07 5.21 -7.92
N LEU A 443 -0.25 6.12 -8.85
CA LEU A 443 0.53 6.31 -10.07
C LEU A 443 1.94 6.83 -9.76
N ILE A 444 2.09 7.77 -8.81
CA ILE A 444 3.40 8.28 -8.37
C ILE A 444 4.26 7.13 -7.81
N VAL A 445 3.67 6.25 -7.00
CA VAL A 445 4.37 5.07 -6.46
C VAL A 445 4.89 4.17 -7.59
N VAL A 446 4.06 3.88 -8.60
CA VAL A 446 4.48 3.08 -9.77
C VAL A 446 5.64 3.73 -10.52
N ILE A 447 5.56 5.05 -10.80
CA ILE A 447 6.61 5.77 -11.52
C ILE A 447 7.94 5.71 -10.76
N ILE A 448 7.91 5.89 -9.44
CA ILE A 448 9.13 5.87 -8.61
C ILE A 448 9.74 4.48 -8.54
N ALA A 449 8.90 3.44 -8.36
CA ALA A 449 9.35 2.05 -8.33
C ALA A 449 10.02 1.63 -9.66
N GLU A 450 9.39 1.95 -10.80
CA GLU A 450 9.92 1.63 -12.13
C GLU A 450 11.17 2.46 -12.50
N ALA A 451 11.25 3.70 -12.00
CA ALA A 451 12.42 4.55 -12.26
C ALA A 451 13.71 4.00 -11.63
N LYS A 452 13.62 3.04 -10.68
CA LYS A 452 14.76 2.46 -9.93
C LYS A 452 15.74 3.52 -9.44
N ALA A 453 15.19 4.69 -9.08
CA ALA A 453 15.97 5.89 -8.79
C ALA A 453 16.75 5.77 -7.47
N PHE A 454 16.30 4.90 -6.57
CA PHE A 454 16.89 4.69 -5.25
C PHE A 454 17.33 3.24 -5.09
N LYS A 455 18.56 3.05 -4.57
CA LYS A 455 19.09 1.72 -4.24
C LYS A 455 18.62 1.21 -2.88
N SER A 456 18.10 2.10 -2.04
CA SER A 456 17.68 1.79 -0.68
C SER A 456 16.21 2.16 -0.50
N GLN A 457 15.41 1.20 -0.05
CA GLN A 457 13.98 1.40 0.19
C GLN A 457 13.71 2.44 1.30
N ALA A 458 14.66 2.62 2.23
CA ALA A 458 14.58 3.70 3.21
C ALA A 458 14.60 5.09 2.54
N ALA A 459 15.40 5.26 1.48
CA ALA A 459 15.45 6.52 0.75
C ALA A 459 14.14 6.81 0.01
N GLU A 460 13.45 5.78 -0.49
CA GLU A 460 12.11 5.92 -1.06
C GLU A 460 11.08 6.38 -0.01
N PHE A 461 11.11 5.79 1.19
CA PHE A 461 10.23 6.24 2.27
C PHE A 461 10.53 7.68 2.71
N PHE A 462 11.81 8.09 2.76
CA PHE A 462 12.17 9.48 3.02
C PHE A 462 11.72 10.43 1.91
N LEU A 463 11.76 10.01 0.65
CA LEU A 463 11.20 10.76 -0.46
C LEU A 463 9.69 10.97 -0.27
N PHE A 464 8.93 9.91 0.04
CA PHE A 464 7.48 10.02 0.28
C PHE A 464 7.16 10.92 1.48
N ALA A 465 7.93 10.81 2.57
CA ALA A 465 7.80 11.71 3.72
C ALA A 465 8.12 13.17 3.34
N GLY A 466 9.14 13.39 2.49
CA GLY A 466 9.49 14.70 1.97
C GLY A 466 8.39 15.30 1.09
N LEU A 467 7.81 14.52 0.17
CA LEU A 467 6.68 14.93 -0.66
C LEU A 467 5.46 15.30 0.21
N MET A 468 5.17 14.51 1.25
CA MET A 468 4.10 14.80 2.20
C MET A 468 4.36 16.09 3.00
N ALA A 469 5.61 16.35 3.39
CA ALA A 469 5.97 17.60 4.08
C ALA A 469 5.81 18.83 3.17
N VAL A 470 6.17 18.70 1.89
CA VAL A 470 5.95 19.75 0.88
C VAL A 470 4.46 19.99 0.68
N ASP A 471 3.66 18.93 0.52
CA ASP A 471 2.20 19.04 0.38
C ASP A 471 1.56 19.71 1.60
N MET A 472 1.98 19.33 2.82
CA MET A 472 1.53 19.97 4.05
C MET A 472 1.92 21.45 4.11
N GLY A 473 3.12 21.82 3.64
CA GLY A 473 3.55 23.21 3.51
C GLY A 473 2.65 24.01 2.57
N ILE A 474 2.35 23.46 1.39
CA ILE A 474 1.43 24.06 0.41
C ILE A 474 0.04 24.21 1.02
N PHE A 475 -0.47 23.16 1.66
CA PHE A 475 -1.77 23.15 2.32
C PHE A 475 -1.87 24.24 3.40
N ILE A 476 -0.85 24.41 4.26
CA ILE A 476 -0.81 25.46 5.27
C ILE A 476 -0.88 26.86 4.62
N ILE A 477 -0.12 27.08 3.54
CA ILE A 477 -0.13 28.38 2.83
C ILE A 477 -1.52 28.67 2.25
N LEU A 478 -2.16 27.66 1.65
CA LEU A 478 -3.52 27.78 1.11
C LEU A 478 -4.55 28.01 2.23
N ALA A 479 -4.43 27.29 3.33
CA ALA A 479 -5.34 27.38 4.48
C ALA A 479 -5.28 28.76 5.15
N ILE A 480 -4.09 29.35 5.31
CA ILE A 480 -3.94 30.71 5.86
C ILE A 480 -4.66 31.76 5.00
N LYS A 481 -4.71 31.56 3.68
CA LYS A 481 -5.39 32.44 2.74
C LYS A 481 -6.84 32.06 2.48
N TYR A 482 -7.32 30.95 3.07
CA TYR A 482 -8.65 30.45 2.82
C TYR A 482 -9.69 31.25 3.60
N LYS A 483 -10.71 31.73 2.88
CA LYS A 483 -11.85 32.41 3.48
C LYS A 483 -13.00 31.43 3.62
N TYR A 484 -13.38 31.12 4.85
CA TYR A 484 -14.50 30.22 5.15
C TYR A 484 -15.82 30.80 4.62
N VAL A 485 -16.59 29.94 3.97
CA VAL A 485 -17.98 30.20 3.65
C VAL A 485 -18.80 29.78 4.85
N GLU A 486 -19.43 30.75 5.51
CA GLU A 486 -20.41 30.47 6.54
C GLU A 486 -21.67 29.88 5.87
N PRO A 487 -22.11 28.67 6.27
CA PRO A 487 -23.36 28.13 5.75
C PRO A 487 -24.51 29.05 6.19
N LYS A 488 -25.24 29.62 5.23
CA LYS A 488 -26.47 30.38 5.53
C LYS A 488 -27.38 29.52 6.41
N SER A 489 -27.72 30.01 7.60
CA SER A 489 -28.67 29.36 8.49
C SER A 489 -30.01 29.18 7.75
N HIS A 490 -30.55 27.97 7.78
CA HIS A 490 -31.77 27.58 7.07
C HIS A 490 -33.08 28.25 7.58
N ASP A 491 -32.99 29.33 8.37
CA ASP A 491 -34.11 29.95 9.07
C ASP A 491 -34.46 31.38 8.63
N GLU A 492 -33.84 31.94 7.58
CA GLU A 492 -34.29 33.22 7.00
C GLU A 492 -35.09 33.00 5.72
N PRO A 493 -36.39 33.36 5.66
CA PRO A 493 -37.16 33.30 4.43
C PRO A 493 -36.60 34.31 3.41
N GLU A 494 -36.36 33.86 2.18
CA GLU A 494 -36.04 34.71 1.03
C GLU A 494 -37.19 35.71 0.83
N ILE A 495 -36.96 36.97 1.20
CA ILE A 495 -37.77 38.08 0.69
C ILE A 495 -37.11 38.47 -0.64
N ASP A 496 -37.73 38.05 -1.74
CA ASP A 496 -37.43 38.58 -3.07
C ASP A 496 -37.54 40.12 -3.01
N GLN A 497 -36.43 40.81 -3.22
CA GLN A 497 -36.43 42.25 -3.39
C GLN A 497 -37.14 42.57 -4.71
N ILE A 498 -38.41 42.93 -4.60
CA ILE A 498 -39.14 43.60 -5.68
C ILE A 498 -38.47 44.96 -5.86
N ASP A 499 -37.80 45.14 -7.00
CA ASP A 499 -37.26 46.42 -7.45
C ASP A 499 -38.39 47.48 -7.46
N MET A 500 -38.33 48.43 -6.54
CA MET A 500 -39.07 49.68 -6.64
C MET A 500 -38.12 50.81 -7.08
N PRO A 501 -38.56 51.67 -8.01
CA PRO A 501 -37.69 52.66 -8.65
C PRO A 501 -37.25 53.75 -7.67
N GLN A 502 -36.00 54.20 -7.86
CA GLN A 502 -35.33 55.21 -7.04
C GLN A 502 -36.10 56.53 -7.01
N THR A 503 -36.33 57.06 -5.82
CA THR A 503 -36.63 58.47 -5.60
C THR A 503 -35.48 59.15 -4.85
N GLU A 504 -35.07 60.28 -5.44
CA GLU A 504 -33.95 61.12 -5.07
C GLU A 504 -34.12 61.85 -3.72
N ASN A 505 -32.95 62.19 -3.14
CA ASN A 505 -32.63 63.38 -2.35
C ASN A 505 -33.50 63.75 -1.14
N THR A 506 -32.90 63.77 0.07
CA THR A 506 -32.40 65.02 0.69
C THR A 506 -31.81 64.82 2.10
N ASN A 507 -30.81 65.65 2.37
CA ASN A 507 -30.07 65.92 3.61
C ASN A 507 -30.88 65.94 4.92
N GLY A 508 -30.31 65.40 6.01
CA GLY A 508 -30.83 65.61 7.37
C GLY A 508 -29.94 65.03 8.48
N PHE A 509 -29.22 65.91 9.16
CA PHE A 509 -28.32 65.69 10.29
C PHE A 509 -29.02 65.09 11.54
N LYS A 510 -28.36 64.17 12.28
CA LYS A 510 -28.07 64.21 13.75
C LYS A 510 -27.89 62.82 14.39
N THR A 511 -26.72 62.63 14.99
CA THR A 511 -26.46 61.73 16.11
C THR A 511 -27.16 62.23 17.38
N ILE A 512 -27.85 61.34 18.11
CA ILE A 512 -28.12 61.45 19.56
C ILE A 512 -28.04 60.05 20.17
N ASP A 513 -27.14 59.90 21.15
CA ASP A 513 -26.96 58.75 22.07
C ASP A 513 -28.17 58.52 22.99
N ILE A 514 -28.23 57.36 23.66
CA ILE A 514 -28.33 57.23 25.14
C ILE A 514 -28.63 55.77 25.52
N ASN A 515 -27.70 55.16 26.26
CA ASN A 515 -27.91 53.98 27.09
C ASN A 515 -29.02 54.20 28.13
N GLY A 516 -29.94 53.25 28.29
CA GLY A 516 -30.80 53.21 29.49
C GLY A 516 -31.87 52.11 29.52
N LYS A 517 -31.69 51.19 30.48
CA LYS A 517 -32.68 50.30 31.15
C LYS A 517 -32.66 48.80 30.80
N LYS A 518 -32.11 48.03 31.73
CA LYS A 518 -32.71 46.79 32.23
C LYS A 518 -32.85 46.91 33.76
N GLU A 519 -34.08 47.17 34.22
CA GLU A 519 -34.56 46.83 35.58
C GLU A 519 -34.60 45.28 35.65
N GLY A 520 -34.18 44.56 36.69
CA GLY A 520 -34.30 44.79 38.14
C GLY A 520 -35.46 43.94 38.67
N VAL A 521 -35.23 42.70 39.10
CA VAL A 521 -36.19 41.86 39.85
C VAL A 521 -35.57 41.50 41.19
N ASP A 522 -36.33 41.81 42.25
CA ASP A 522 -35.96 41.87 43.66
C ASP A 522 -35.59 40.54 44.32
N ASN A 523 -34.68 40.67 45.30
CA ASN A 523 -34.32 39.70 46.32
C ASN A 523 -35.37 39.63 47.44
N THR A 524 -35.75 38.42 47.83
CA THR A 524 -36.23 38.10 49.18
C THR A 524 -35.25 37.13 49.84
N GLY A 525 -34.80 37.43 51.06
CA GLY A 525 -33.94 36.51 51.81
C GLY A 525 -33.21 37.15 52.97
N PHE A 526 -33.83 37.06 54.15
CA PHE A 526 -33.37 37.52 55.46
C PHE A 526 -32.18 36.71 56.01
N ASN A 527 -31.27 37.41 56.69
CA ASN A 527 -30.40 37.09 57.85
C ASN A 527 -30.01 35.65 58.22
N GLY A 528 -28.72 35.53 58.55
CA GLY A 528 -28.17 34.56 59.51
C GLY A 528 -26.70 34.87 59.81
N ASP A 529 -26.45 35.42 61.00
CA ASP A 529 -25.15 35.78 61.58
C ASP A 529 -24.25 34.57 61.93
N SER A 530 -22.96 34.91 62.14
CA SER A 530 -21.93 34.25 62.98
C SER A 530 -21.05 33.16 62.36
#